data_AF-A0A3R7VB72-F1
#
_entry.id   AF-A0A3R7VB72-F1
#
_cell.length_a   1.000
_cell.length_b   1.000
_cell.length_c   1.000
_cell.angle_alpha   90.00
_cell.angle_beta   90.00
_cell.angle_gamma   90.00
#
_symmetry.space_group_name_H-M   'P 1'
#
loop_
_entity.id
_entity.type
_entity.pdbx_description
1 polymer ?
#
loop_
_entity_poly.entity_id
_entity_poly.type
_entity_poly.pdbx_seq_one_letter_code
_entity_poly.pdbx_strand_id
1 'polypeptide(L)'
;MGRTVPTWRGRVEQEIERLVPYRRALSSEDCCNFDIMLNDVRYRRAAGGMLPTQEEWKPMLLSMLLGAHQRIHILENRLESLERQLIDVGVIDEH
;
A
#
# COMPACT_ATOMS: atom_id res chain seq x y z
N MET A 1 26.72 -17.11 22.02
CA MET A 1 25.94 -15.85 22.05
C MET A 1 24.83 -15.98 21.02
N GLY A 2 23.60 -16.26 21.46
CA GLY A 2 22.48 -16.54 20.55
C GLY A 2 22.15 -15.35 19.67
N ARG A 3 22.04 -15.57 18.36
CA ARG A 3 21.64 -14.52 17.40
C ARG A 3 20.19 -14.13 17.70
N THR A 4 19.96 -12.88 18.11
CA THR A 4 18.62 -12.31 18.24
C THR A 4 17.89 -12.42 16.90
N VAL A 5 16.72 -13.04 16.89
CA VAL A 5 15.87 -13.09 15.70
C VAL A 5 15.43 -11.66 15.37
N PRO A 6 15.69 -11.15 14.15
CA PRO A 6 15.29 -9.80 13.78
C PRO A 6 13.78 -9.64 13.93
N THR A 7 13.32 -8.50 14.44
CA THR A 7 11.89 -8.18 14.50
C THR A 7 11.30 -8.09 13.09
N TRP A 8 9.97 -8.25 12.96
CA TRP A 8 9.27 -8.01 11.69
C TRP A 8 9.69 -6.69 11.04
N ARG A 9 9.71 -5.59 11.82
CA ARG A 9 10.18 -4.28 11.36
C ARG A 9 11.60 -4.35 10.78
N GLY A 10 12.52 -4.99 11.49
CA GLY A 10 13.92 -5.10 11.04
C GLY A 10 14.05 -5.83 9.71
N ARG A 11 13.28 -6.92 9.51
CA ARG A 11 13.29 -7.69 8.25
C ARG A 11 12.67 -6.90 7.11
N VAL A 12 11.55 -6.22 7.36
CA VAL A 12 10.92 -5.34 6.35
C VAL A 12 11.84 -4.22 5.91
N GLU A 13 12.47 -3.49 6.84
CA GLU A 13 13.36 -2.39 6.44
C GLU A 13 14.57 -2.92 5.65
N GLN A 14 15.08 -4.12 5.96
CA GLN A 14 16.12 -4.76 5.17
C GLN A 14 15.64 -5.09 3.74
N GLU A 15 14.40 -5.56 3.56
CA GLU A 15 13.84 -5.76 2.21
C GLU A 15 13.62 -4.43 1.48
N ILE A 16 13.20 -3.38 2.18
CA ILE A 16 13.04 -2.04 1.60
C ILE A 16 14.39 -1.48 1.11
N GLU A 17 15.47 -1.68 1.87
CA GLU A 17 16.82 -1.31 1.44
C GLU A 17 17.24 -2.04 0.17
N ARG A 18 16.89 -3.34 0.04
CA ARG A 18 17.15 -4.12 -1.18
C ARG A 18 16.40 -3.58 -2.40
N LEU A 19 15.31 -2.84 -2.20
CA LEU A 19 14.50 -2.24 -3.27
C LEU A 19 15.00 -0.87 -3.72
N VAL A 20 16.03 -0.29 -3.08
CA VAL A 20 16.57 1.02 -3.45
C VAL A 20 17.03 1.10 -4.93
N PRO A 21 17.73 0.10 -5.51
CA PRO A 21 18.10 0.14 -6.92
C PRO A 21 16.88 0.15 -7.86
N TYR A 22 15.85 -0.64 -7.54
CA TYR A 22 14.59 -0.65 -8.27
C TYR A 22 13.90 0.72 -8.19
N ARG A 23 13.75 1.27 -6.99
CA ARG A 23 13.17 2.61 -6.76
C ARG A 23 13.89 3.70 -7.57
N ARG A 24 15.21 3.63 -7.69
CA ARG A 24 16.02 4.60 -8.46
C ARG A 24 15.83 4.49 -9.97
N ALA A 25 15.40 3.34 -10.46
CA ALA A 25 15.14 3.11 -11.89
C ALA A 25 13.72 3.55 -12.32
N LEU A 26 12.84 3.84 -11.36
CA LEU A 26 11.47 4.30 -11.61
C LEU A 26 11.43 5.76 -12.08
N SER A 27 10.35 6.12 -12.78
CA SER A 27 10.01 7.52 -13.04
C SER A 27 9.75 8.27 -11.73
N SER A 28 9.77 9.62 -11.74
CA SER A 28 9.49 10.40 -10.53
C SER A 28 8.08 10.13 -9.98
N GLU A 29 7.10 9.91 -10.86
CA GLU A 29 5.72 9.57 -10.49
C GLU A 29 5.64 8.17 -9.87
N ASP A 30 6.22 7.17 -10.53
CA ASP A 30 6.24 5.80 -10.02
C ASP A 30 7.02 5.68 -8.70
N CYS A 31 8.09 6.46 -8.54
CA CYS A 31 8.84 6.53 -7.31
C CYS A 31 7.98 7.03 -6.13
N CYS A 32 7.14 8.04 -6.37
CA CYS A 32 6.21 8.55 -5.37
C CYS A 32 5.16 7.50 -5.01
N ASN A 33 4.56 6.87 -6.02
CA ASN A 33 3.58 5.79 -5.82
C ASN A 33 4.18 4.59 -5.08
N PHE A 34 5.43 4.23 -5.41
CA PHE A 34 6.17 3.16 -4.74
C PHE A 34 6.44 3.49 -3.28
N ASP A 35 6.82 4.72 -2.94
CA ASP A 35 7.01 5.15 -1.55
C ASP A 35 5.71 5.08 -0.74
N ILE A 36 4.57 5.41 -1.35
CA ILE A 36 3.24 5.24 -0.74
C ILE A 36 2.98 3.76 -0.44
N MET A 37 3.26 2.86 -1.39
CA MET A 37 3.13 1.41 -1.19
C MET A 37 4.05 0.90 -0.06
N LEU A 38 5.29 1.40 0.05
CA LEU A 38 6.18 1.05 1.15
C LEU A 38 5.64 1.53 2.51
N ASN A 39 4.95 2.67 2.56
CA ASN A 39 4.29 3.13 3.78
C ASN A 39 3.10 2.24 4.17
N ASP A 40 2.37 1.68 3.22
CA ASP A 40 1.30 0.71 3.50
C ASP A 40 1.81 -0.54 4.21
N VAL A 41 3.02 -1.00 3.84
CA VAL A 41 3.72 -2.10 4.52
C VAL A 41 4.01 -1.73 5.97
N ARG A 42 4.56 -0.54 6.21
CA ARG A 42 4.92 -0.07 7.56
C ARG A 42 3.70 0.10 8.45
N TYR A 43 2.59 0.58 7.88
CA TYR A 43 1.32 0.75 8.60
C TYR A 43 0.78 -0.60 9.12
N ARG A 44 0.91 -1.67 8.34
CA ARG A 44 0.37 -3.00 8.64
C ARG A 44 1.33 -3.89 9.43
N ARG A 45 2.23 -3.29 10.21
CA ARG A 45 3.25 -4.01 11.02
C ARG A 45 2.68 -5.10 11.93
N ALA A 46 1.48 -4.89 12.47
CA ALA A 46 0.84 -5.83 13.40
C ALA A 46 0.44 -7.13 12.67
N ALA A 47 -0.16 -7.00 11.48
CA ALA A 47 -0.55 -8.14 10.66
C ALA A 47 0.67 -8.90 10.11
N GLY A 48 1.70 -8.18 9.64
CA GLY A 48 2.92 -8.82 9.14
C GLY A 48 3.70 -9.58 10.21
N GLY A 49 3.68 -9.11 11.46
CA GLY A 49 4.31 -9.82 12.58
C GLY A 49 3.66 -11.14 12.99
N MET A 50 2.44 -11.43 12.49
CA MET A 50 1.73 -12.69 12.77
C MET A 50 2.13 -13.83 11.84
N LEU A 51 2.78 -13.53 10.70
CA LEU A 51 3.20 -14.54 9.73
C LEU A 51 4.56 -15.16 10.11
N PRO A 52 4.81 -16.43 9.75
CA PRO A 52 6.08 -17.11 10.03
C PRO A 52 7.29 -16.32 9.53
N THR A 53 8.41 -16.49 10.22
CA THR A 53 9.62 -15.66 10.09
C THR A 53 10.33 -15.72 8.74
N GLN A 54 9.90 -16.58 7.81
CA GLN A 54 10.62 -16.89 6.57
C GLN A 54 10.08 -16.22 5.31
N GLU A 55 8.97 -15.47 5.39
CA GLU A 55 8.33 -14.91 4.19
C GLU A 55 7.93 -13.45 4.40
N GLU A 56 8.86 -12.52 4.20
CA GLU A 56 8.60 -11.07 4.27
C GLU A 56 7.75 -10.57 3.10
N TRP A 57 8.02 -11.09 1.91
CA TRP A 57 7.43 -10.58 0.67
C TRP A 57 5.91 -10.74 0.58
N LYS A 58 5.35 -11.85 1.07
CA LYS A 58 3.90 -12.07 1.05
C LYS A 58 3.14 -10.99 1.85
N PRO A 59 3.44 -10.75 3.14
CA PRO A 59 2.83 -9.67 3.92
C PRO A 59 3.11 -8.28 3.34
N MET A 60 4.30 -8.04 2.77
CA MET A 60 4.61 -6.78 2.11
C MET A 60 3.68 -6.54 0.92
N LEU A 61 3.59 -7.48 -0.02
CA LEU A 61 2.75 -7.37 -1.20
C LEU A 61 1.26 -7.25 -0.84
N LEU A 62 0.78 -8.06 0.11
CA LEU A 62 -0.60 -7.95 0.60
C LEU A 62 -0.89 -6.56 1.19
N SER A 63 0.06 -5.99 1.92
CA SER A 63 -0.08 -4.66 2.50
C SER A 63 -0.17 -3.58 1.42
N MET A 64 0.69 -3.67 0.40
CA MET A 64 0.69 -2.75 -0.75
C MET A 64 -0.62 -2.84 -1.55
N LEU A 65 -1.06 -4.07 -1.85
CA LEU A 65 -2.32 -4.33 -2.56
C LEU A 65 -3.52 -3.82 -1.77
N LEU A 66 -3.57 -4.06 -0.46
CA LEU A 66 -4.66 -3.58 0.39
C LEU A 66 -4.69 -2.05 0.46
N GLY A 67 -3.52 -1.39 0.50
CA GLY A 67 -3.43 0.07 0.40
C GLY A 67 -3.96 0.59 -0.93
N ALA A 68 -3.59 -0.04 -2.04
CA ALA A 68 -4.11 0.32 -3.37
C ALA A 68 -5.63 0.13 -3.45
N HIS A 69 -6.14 -1.01 -3.00
CA HIS A 69 -7.56 -1.31 -2.95
C HIS A 69 -8.34 -0.28 -2.12
N GLN A 70 -7.83 0.13 -0.95
CA GLN A 70 -8.45 1.17 -0.13
C GLN A 70 -8.54 2.52 -0.86
N ARG A 71 -7.47 2.92 -1.56
CA ARG A 71 -7.45 4.18 -2.31
C ARG A 71 -8.43 4.14 -3.49
N ILE A 72 -8.50 3.02 -4.21
CA ILE A 72 -9.49 2.81 -5.28
C ILE A 72 -10.91 2.92 -4.71
N HIS A 73 -11.21 2.21 -3.64
CA HIS A 73 -12.53 2.23 -3.02
C HIS A 73 -12.94 3.63 -2.54
N ILE A 74 -12.00 4.41 -1.98
CA ILE A 74 -12.26 5.81 -1.60
C ILE A 74 -12.59 6.66 -2.83
N LEU A 75 -11.90 6.46 -3.95
CA LEU A 75 -12.16 7.19 -5.18
C LEU A 75 -13.51 6.81 -5.78
N GLU A 76 -13.84 5.52 -5.84
CA GLU A 76 -15.14 5.00 -6.30
C GLU A 76 -16.28 5.63 -5.49
N ASN A 77 -16.22 5.58 -4.15
CA ASN A 77 -17.25 6.18 -3.30
C ASN A 77 -17.39 7.70 -3.49
N ARG A 78 -16.28 8.41 -3.76
CA ARG A 78 -16.31 9.85 -4.03
C ARG A 78 -16.94 10.15 -5.39
N LEU A 79 -16.66 9.34 -6.40
CA LEU A 79 -17.28 9.45 -7.71
C LEU A 79 -18.78 9.22 -7.62
N GLU A 80 -19.22 8.13 -6.97
CA GLU A 80 -20.65 7.86 -6.75
C GLU A 80 -21.35 9.02 -6.01
N SER A 81 -20.69 9.58 -4.99
CA SER A 81 -21.25 10.73 -4.25
C SER A 81 -21.38 11.98 -5.11
N LEU A 82 -20.43 12.24 -6.01
CA LEU A 82 -20.46 13.39 -6.90
C LEU A 82 -21.50 13.22 -8.01
N GLU A 83 -21.60 12.01 -8.56
CA GLU A 83 -22.62 11.64 -9.55
C GLU A 83 -24.02 11.82 -8.98
N ARG A 84 -24.29 11.35 -7.75
CA ARG A 84 -25.56 11.57 -7.06
C ARG A 84 -25.88 13.06 -6.89
N GLN A 85 -24.90 13.86 -6.45
CA GLN A 85 -25.10 15.31 -6.30
C GLN A 85 -25.41 16.01 -7.63
N LEU A 86 -24.80 15.55 -8.73
CA LEU A 86 -25.03 16.12 -10.06
C LEU A 86 -26.41 15.73 -10.62
N ILE A 87 -26.87 14.51 -10.34
CA ILE A 87 -28.24 14.06 -10.63
C ILE A 87 -29.25 14.88 -9.83
N ASP A 88 -29.04 15.07 -8.53
CA ASP A 88 -29.93 15.85 -7.66
C ASP A 88 -30.09 17.31 -8.13
N VAL A 89 -29.04 17.89 -8.72
CA VAL A 89 -29.04 19.26 -9.26
C VAL A 89 -29.58 19.31 -10.71
N GLY A 90 -29.88 18.17 -11.33
CA GLY A 90 -30.42 18.06 -12.69
C GLY A 90 -29.39 18.39 -13.78
N VAL A 91 -28.10 18.25 -13.48
CA VAL A 91 -27.00 18.49 -14.44
C VAL A 91 -26.78 17.30 -15.36
N ILE A 92 -27.15 16.09 -14.92
CA ILE A 92 -26.96 14.83 -15.64
C ILE A 92 -28.25 14.00 -15.47
N ASP A 93 -28.71 13.36 -16.54
CA ASP A 93 -29.84 12.42 -16.49
C ASP A 93 -29.41 11.08 -15.87
N GLU A 94 -30.29 10.43 -15.09
CA GLU A 94 -30.09 9.04 -14.66
C GLU A 94 -30.01 8.11 -15.88
N HIS A 95 -28.96 7.29 -15.96
CA HIS A 95 -28.82 6.23 -16.96
C HIS A 95 -29.52 4.94 -16.55
#